data_AF-A0A8T3WJP0-F1
#
_entry.id   AF-A0A8T3WJP0-F1
#
_cell.length_a   1.000
_cell.length_b   1.000
_cell.length_c   1.000
_cell.angle_alpha   90.00
_cell.angle_beta   90.00
_cell.angle_gamma   90.00
#
_symmetry.space_group_name_H-M   'P 1'
#
loop_
_entity.id
_entity.type
_entity.pdbx_description
1 polymer ?
#
loop_
_entity_poly.entity_id
_entity_poly.type
_entity_poly.pdbx_seq_one_letter_code
_entity_poly.pdbx_strand_id
1 'polypeptide(L)'
;MPRKKKREQIIQEHQITPVQGDIVKTPTGFYRIKALVERGGRIVATFHPLHLKLEAKDVAQIFIGSIVLASPFMMTQEVWELGQQIPTLNAILIMLMTLFALSVLLYFTRYEKITSEGRIVIREFSKRLFVTYLIAFLTVSTLLTILGKAPWDVDTQVALKRVILIALPASLGGAAVDLLK
;
A
#
# COMPACT_ATOMS: atom_id res chain seq x y z
N MET A 1 9.56 31.49 -2.68
CA MET A 1 10.94 31.57 -2.14
C MET A 1 11.12 31.42 -0.60
N PRO A 2 10.10 31.41 0.29
CA PRO A 2 10.37 31.40 1.76
C PRO A 2 10.67 30.02 2.38
N ARG A 3 10.41 28.92 1.66
CA ARG A 3 10.63 27.54 2.18
C ARG A 3 12.09 27.07 2.16
N LYS A 4 12.97 27.69 1.37
CA LYS A 4 14.40 27.32 1.31
C LYS A 4 15.17 27.79 2.55
N LYS A 5 14.99 29.04 2.97
CA LYS A 5 15.67 29.61 4.16
C LYS A 5 15.36 28.83 5.45
N LYS A 6 14.11 28.39 5.63
CA LYS A 6 13.71 27.61 6.81
C LYS A 6 14.34 26.20 6.84
N ARG A 7 14.73 25.64 5.69
CA ARG A 7 15.44 24.35 5.60
C ARG A 7 16.91 24.46 5.95
N GLU A 8 17.53 25.59 5.62
CA GLU A 8 18.95 25.86 5.95
C GLU A 8 19.14 26.09 7.45
N GLN A 9 18.17 26.72 8.12
CA GLN A 9 18.22 26.98 9.58
C GLN A 9 18.19 25.70 10.43
N ILE A 10 17.39 24.70 10.06
CA ILE A 10 17.27 23.44 10.81
C ILE A 10 18.59 22.62 10.77
N ILE A 11 19.37 22.78 9.70
CA ILE A 11 20.65 22.06 9.52
C ILE A 11 21.76 22.65 10.39
N GLN A 12 21.73 23.97 10.67
CA GLN A 12 22.75 24.62 11.49
C GLN A 12 22.54 24.44 13.00
N GLU A 13 21.29 24.33 13.47
CA GLU A 13 20.99 24.37 14.91
C GLU A 13 21.19 23.03 15.62
N HIS A 14 21.22 21.90 14.89
CA HIS A 14 21.21 20.56 15.51
C HIS A 14 22.51 19.76 15.37
N GLN A 15 23.60 20.33 14.82
CA GLN A 15 24.94 19.69 14.79
C GLN A 15 24.92 18.21 14.32
N ILE A 16 23.96 17.84 13.46
CA ILE A 16 23.83 16.48 12.97
C ILE A 16 24.79 16.38 11.78
N THR A 17 25.93 15.71 11.95
CA THR A 17 26.71 15.18 10.83
C THR A 17 25.78 14.22 10.08
N PRO A 18 25.26 14.60 8.90
CA PRO A 18 24.27 13.77 8.24
C PRO A 18 25.01 12.55 7.67
N VAL A 19 24.86 11.38 8.29
CA VAL A 19 25.44 10.14 7.77
C VAL A 19 24.58 9.72 6.58
N GLN A 20 25.23 9.36 5.47
CA GLN A 20 24.56 8.92 4.26
C GLN A 20 23.69 7.70 4.56
N GLY A 21 22.37 7.81 4.37
CA GLY A 21 21.41 6.76 4.69
C GLY A 21 20.50 7.05 5.89
N ASP A 22 20.82 8.03 6.73
CA ASP A 22 20.01 8.35 7.90
C ASP A 22 18.64 8.95 7.52
N ILE A 23 17.65 8.59 8.33
CA ILE A 23 16.28 9.07 8.24
C ILE A 23 16.13 10.21 9.22
N VAL A 24 15.87 11.42 8.72
CA VAL A 24 15.62 12.59 9.55
C VAL A 24 14.12 12.81 9.69
N LYS A 25 13.64 12.82 10.93
CA LYS A 25 12.25 13.17 11.28
C LYS A 25 12.10 14.69 11.33
N THR A 26 11.34 15.27 10.41
CA THR A 26 11.04 16.71 10.34
C THR A 26 9.55 16.91 10.68
N PRO A 27 9.09 18.09 11.15
CA PRO A 27 7.66 18.33 11.44
C PRO A 27 6.71 18.05 10.28
N THR A 28 7.22 18.03 9.04
CA THR A 28 6.47 17.80 7.81
C THR A 28 6.53 16.35 7.29
N GLY A 29 7.31 15.46 7.89
CA GLY A 29 7.43 14.07 7.45
C GLY A 29 8.81 13.45 7.70
N PHE A 30 8.98 12.22 7.23
CA PHE A 30 10.24 11.49 7.29
C PHE A 30 10.99 11.69 5.97
N TYR A 31 12.28 11.98 6.03
CA TYR A 31 13.10 12.17 4.84
C TYR A 31 14.35 11.31 4.90
N ARG A 32 14.69 10.66 3.78
CA ARG A 32 15.95 9.92 3.62
C ARG A 32 17.03 10.83 3.03
N ILE A 33 18.21 10.86 3.63
CA ILE A 33 19.38 11.55 3.07
C ILE A 33 20.04 10.64 2.04
N LYS A 34 19.89 10.96 0.74
CA LYS A 34 20.38 10.11 -0.36
C LYS A 34 21.82 10.40 -0.79
N ALA A 35 22.28 11.64 -0.63
CA ALA A 35 23.62 12.05 -1.01
C ALA A 35 24.06 13.30 -0.23
N LEU A 36 25.33 13.32 0.15
CA LEU A 36 26.05 14.48 0.64
C LEU A 36 26.92 14.95 -0.53
N VAL A 37 26.57 16.08 -1.15
CA VAL A 37 27.45 16.69 -2.16
C VAL A 37 28.14 17.86 -1.50
N GLU A 38 29.45 17.74 -1.31
CA GLU A 38 30.32 18.81 -0.84
C GLU A 38 30.69 19.70 -2.03
N ARG A 39 29.98 20.82 -2.19
CA ARG A 39 30.30 21.82 -3.23
C ARG A 39 30.72 23.12 -2.54
N GLY A 40 32.03 23.37 -2.47
CA GLY A 40 32.60 24.59 -1.89
C GLY A 40 32.35 24.76 -0.39
N GLY A 41 32.53 23.69 0.41
CA GLY A 41 32.40 23.75 1.88
C GLY A 41 30.96 23.75 2.43
N ARG A 42 29.95 23.49 1.59
CA ARG A 42 28.55 23.29 2.03
C ARG A 42 28.12 21.85 1.76
N ILE A 43 27.65 21.18 2.81
CA ILE A 43 27.04 19.85 2.74
C ILE A 43 25.61 20.00 2.23
N VAL A 44 25.34 19.64 0.98
CA VAL A 44 23.97 19.63 0.44
C VAL A 44 23.39 18.22 0.56
N ALA A 45 22.56 18.01 1.58
CA ALA A 45 21.82 16.77 1.78
C ALA A 45 20.57 16.74 0.87
N THR A 46 20.45 15.70 0.04
CA THR A 46 19.24 15.49 -0.78
C THR A 46 18.24 14.63 -0.01
N PHE A 47 17.16 15.26 0.43
CA PHE A 47 16.07 14.63 1.20
C PHE A 47 14.99 14.06 0.28
N HIS A 48 14.79 12.74 0.30
CA HIS A 48 13.64 12.11 -0.36
C HIS A 48 12.49 11.89 0.65
N PRO A 49 11.28 12.42 0.41
CA PRO A 49 10.16 12.24 1.32
C PRO A 49 9.73 10.77 1.36
N LEU A 50 9.74 10.16 2.53
CA LEU A 50 9.02 8.91 2.78
C LEU A 50 7.54 9.25 2.95
N HIS A 51 6.74 9.02 1.92
CA HIS A 51 5.28 9.10 1.99
C HIS A 51 4.73 7.90 2.77
N LEU A 52 4.82 7.97 4.10
CA LEU A 52 4.26 6.97 5.03
C LEU A 52 2.77 7.18 5.29
N LYS A 53 2.28 8.42 5.14
CA LYS A 53 0.86 8.73 5.29
C LYS A 53 0.09 8.34 4.03
N LEU A 54 -1.06 7.69 4.23
CA LEU A 54 -2.05 7.45 3.19
C LEU A 54 -2.67 8.78 2.77
N GLU A 55 -2.46 9.17 1.52
CA GLU A 55 -3.11 10.32 0.90
C GLU A 55 -4.29 9.86 0.02
N ALA A 56 -5.22 10.76 -0.30
CA ALA A 56 -6.35 10.45 -1.20
C ALA A 56 -5.87 9.97 -2.59
N LYS A 57 -4.71 10.43 -3.04
CA LYS A 57 -4.05 9.95 -4.25
C LYS A 57 -3.72 8.46 -4.18
N ASP A 58 -3.24 7.98 -3.03
CA ASP A 58 -2.88 6.57 -2.85
C ASP A 58 -4.14 5.69 -2.93
N VAL A 59 -5.27 6.17 -2.39
CA VAL A 59 -6.57 5.48 -2.49
C VAL A 59 -7.01 5.32 -3.95
N ALA A 60 -6.88 6.38 -4.77
CA ALA A 60 -7.21 6.32 -6.18
C ALA A 60 -6.28 5.36 -6.95
N GLN A 61 -4.99 5.33 -6.62
CA GLN A 61 -4.02 4.41 -7.22
C GLN A 61 -4.34 2.94 -6.88
N ILE A 62 -4.67 2.66 -5.62
CA ILE A 62 -5.09 1.33 -5.17
C ILE A 62 -6.35 0.92 -5.93
N PHE A 63 -7.35 1.80 -6.00
CA PHE A 63 -8.60 1.55 -6.71
C PHE A 63 -8.38 1.18 -8.18
N ILE A 64 -7.60 2.00 -8.91
CA ILE A 64 -7.30 1.76 -10.33
C ILE A 64 -6.53 0.45 -10.50
N GLY A 65 -5.48 0.22 -9.70
CA GLY A 65 -4.70 -1.02 -9.75
C GLY A 65 -5.54 -2.25 -9.46
N SER A 66 -6.50 -2.15 -8.54
CA SER A 66 -7.45 -3.21 -8.23
C SER A 66 -8.40 -3.53 -9.38
N ILE A 67 -8.93 -2.52 -10.07
CA ILE A 67 -9.79 -2.75 -11.25
C ILE A 67 -9.03 -3.49 -12.33
N VAL A 68 -7.82 -3.03 -12.66
CA VAL A 68 -7.02 -3.59 -13.75
C VAL A 68 -6.75 -5.08 -13.50
N LEU A 69 -6.35 -5.45 -12.29
CA LEU A 69 -6.11 -6.85 -11.96
C LEU A 69 -7.39 -7.65 -11.68
N ALA A 70 -8.49 -7.05 -11.23
CA ALA A 70 -9.75 -7.77 -11.02
C ALA A 70 -10.44 -8.14 -12.34
N SER A 71 -10.29 -7.30 -13.38
CA SER A 71 -11.05 -7.40 -14.63
C SER A 71 -11.00 -8.78 -15.30
N PRO A 72 -9.84 -9.42 -15.51
CA PRO A 72 -9.83 -10.73 -16.14
C PRO A 72 -10.49 -11.82 -15.28
N PHE A 73 -10.38 -11.75 -13.95
CA PHE A 73 -10.91 -12.79 -13.06
C PHE A 73 -12.41 -12.66 -12.80
N MET A 74 -12.94 -11.45 -12.80
CA MET A 74 -14.38 -11.26 -12.60
C MET A 74 -15.20 -11.70 -13.82
N MET A 75 -14.55 -11.88 -14.98
CA MET A 75 -15.18 -12.29 -16.23
C MET A 75 -15.14 -13.80 -16.50
N THR A 76 -14.39 -14.56 -15.70
CA THR A 76 -14.19 -15.99 -15.90
C THR A 76 -15.24 -16.82 -15.16
N GLN A 77 -15.75 -17.84 -15.83
CA GLN A 77 -16.77 -18.74 -15.29
C GLN A 77 -16.18 -19.60 -14.15
N GLU A 78 -14.92 -19.98 -14.28
CA GLU A 78 -14.18 -20.82 -13.35
C GLU A 78 -14.12 -20.19 -11.95
N VAL A 79 -13.98 -18.86 -11.87
CA VAL A 79 -13.94 -18.14 -10.58
C VAL A 79 -15.32 -18.11 -9.93
N TRP A 80 -16.39 -18.00 -10.72
CA TRP A 80 -17.76 -17.98 -10.21
C TRP A 80 -18.20 -19.35 -9.68
N GLU A 81 -17.81 -20.41 -10.37
CA GLU A 81 -18.04 -21.81 -9.97
C GLU A 81 -17.21 -22.17 -8.75
N LEU A 82 -15.92 -21.78 -8.72
CA LEU A 82 -15.07 -21.96 -7.56
C LEU A 82 -15.67 -21.29 -6.32
N GLY A 83 -16.21 -20.08 -6.45
CA GLY A 83 -16.91 -19.40 -5.36
C GLY A 83 -18.13 -20.14 -4.80
N GLN A 84 -18.77 -21.02 -5.58
CA GLN A 84 -19.86 -21.87 -5.12
C GLN A 84 -19.36 -23.18 -4.48
N GLN A 85 -18.33 -23.78 -5.08
CA GLN A 85 -17.83 -25.10 -4.67
C GLN A 85 -16.98 -25.05 -3.40
N ILE A 86 -16.25 -23.95 -3.15
CA ILE A 86 -15.34 -23.91 -2.01
C ILE A 86 -16.10 -23.87 -0.67
N PRO A 87 -15.66 -24.67 0.33
CA PRO A 87 -16.15 -24.53 1.68
C PRO A 87 -15.70 -23.19 2.26
N THR A 88 -16.50 -22.63 3.16
CA THR A 88 -16.26 -21.30 3.76
C THR A 88 -14.92 -21.22 4.49
N LEU A 89 -14.47 -22.33 5.10
CA LEU A 89 -13.16 -22.40 5.74
C LEU A 89 -12.01 -22.12 4.76
N ASN A 90 -12.07 -22.69 3.55
CA ASN A 90 -11.04 -22.50 2.54
C ASN A 90 -11.05 -21.06 2.03
N ALA A 91 -12.22 -20.45 1.87
CA ALA A 91 -12.32 -19.04 1.51
C ALA A 91 -11.65 -18.13 2.55
N ILE A 92 -11.85 -18.40 3.84
CA ILE A 92 -11.18 -17.67 4.92
C ILE A 92 -9.66 -17.89 4.88
N LEU A 93 -9.19 -19.12 4.63
CA LEU A 93 -7.76 -19.40 4.47
C LEU A 93 -7.16 -18.65 3.28
N ILE A 94 -7.88 -18.53 2.16
CA ILE A 94 -7.44 -17.73 1.00
C ILE A 94 -7.38 -16.24 1.35
N MET A 95 -8.34 -15.71 2.10
CA MET A 95 -8.29 -14.35 2.61
C MET A 95 -7.04 -14.12 3.49
N LEU A 96 -6.76 -15.04 4.42
CA LEU A 96 -5.57 -14.96 5.27
C LEU A 96 -4.27 -15.05 4.45
N MET A 97 -4.21 -15.94 3.47
CA MET A 97 -3.08 -16.03 2.54
C MET A 97 -2.92 -14.73 1.72
N THR A 98 -4.01 -14.09 1.33
CA THR A 98 -3.97 -12.80 0.63
C THR A 98 -3.38 -11.72 1.51
N LEU A 99 -3.83 -11.61 2.77
CA LEU A 99 -3.29 -10.65 3.73
C LEU A 99 -1.81 -10.92 4.01
N PHE A 100 -1.41 -12.18 4.08
CA PHE A 100 -0.01 -12.57 4.21
C PHE A 100 0.82 -12.20 2.96
N ALA A 101 0.32 -12.47 1.76
CA ALA A 101 1.00 -12.10 0.52
C ALA A 101 1.16 -10.57 0.40
N LEU A 102 0.13 -9.81 0.76
CA LEU A 102 0.18 -8.34 0.84
C LEU A 102 1.18 -7.86 1.90
N SER A 103 1.21 -8.49 3.06
CA SER A 103 2.13 -8.10 4.14
C SER A 103 3.57 -8.29 3.70
N VAL A 104 3.88 -9.43 3.06
CA VAL A 104 5.19 -9.74 2.47
C VAL A 104 5.54 -8.71 1.39
N LEU A 105 4.66 -8.48 0.42
CA LEU A 105 4.88 -7.53 -0.69
C LEU A 105 5.20 -6.12 -0.17
N LEU A 106 4.40 -5.63 0.77
CA LEU A 106 4.59 -4.32 1.39
C LEU A 106 5.89 -4.28 2.21
N TYR A 107 6.17 -5.33 2.99
CA TYR A 107 7.37 -5.44 3.81
C TYR A 107 8.65 -5.34 2.97
N PHE A 108 8.80 -6.19 1.95
CA PHE A 108 9.99 -6.19 1.09
C PHE A 108 10.12 -4.90 0.28
N THR A 109 9.03 -4.35 -0.25
CA THR A 109 9.15 -3.20 -1.15
C THR A 109 9.41 -1.88 -0.41
N ARG A 110 8.76 -1.67 0.74
CA ARG A 110 8.82 -0.39 1.49
C ARG A 110 9.71 -0.47 2.71
N TYR A 111 9.69 -1.55 3.49
CA TYR A 111 10.24 -1.57 4.84
C TYR A 111 11.67 -2.10 4.94
N GLU A 112 12.15 -2.87 3.95
CA GLU A 112 13.59 -3.18 3.81
C GLU A 112 14.44 -1.89 3.77
N LYS A 113 13.84 -0.76 3.33
CA LYS A 113 14.52 0.54 3.20
C LYS A 113 14.41 1.46 4.44
N ILE A 114 13.73 1.05 5.53
CA ILE A 114 13.33 1.92 6.67
C ILE A 114 13.84 1.39 8.02
N THR A 115 14.87 0.55 8.02
CA THR A 115 15.43 -0.07 9.24
C THR A 115 16.25 0.92 10.07
N SER A 116 15.59 1.87 10.76
CA SER A 116 16.26 2.72 11.76
C SER A 116 15.42 3.05 13.01
N GLU A 117 14.07 3.05 12.95
CA GLU A 117 13.24 3.41 14.13
C GLU A 117 11.97 2.52 14.25
N GLY A 118 12.14 1.28 14.74
CA GLY A 118 11.20 0.16 14.61
C GLY A 118 9.83 0.20 15.32
N ARG A 119 9.40 1.28 16.00
CA ARG A 119 8.11 1.29 16.73
C ARG A 119 6.97 2.05 16.07
N ILE A 120 7.26 3.14 15.35
CA ILE A 120 6.21 3.94 14.69
C ILE A 120 5.72 3.17 13.44
N VAL A 121 6.67 2.62 12.68
CA VAL A 121 6.53 1.86 11.44
C VAL A 121 5.42 0.79 11.41
N ILE A 122 5.21 0.03 12.50
CA ILE A 122 4.26 -1.10 12.52
C ILE A 122 2.80 -0.61 12.43
N ARG A 123 2.47 0.51 13.08
CA ARG A 123 1.09 1.02 13.09
C ARG A 123 0.68 1.55 11.72
N GLU A 124 1.56 2.30 11.06
CA GLU A 124 1.29 2.78 9.70
C GLU A 124 1.28 1.63 8.67
N PHE A 125 2.09 0.59 8.89
CA PHE A 125 2.06 -0.64 8.09
C PHE A 125 0.71 -1.34 8.14
N SER A 126 0.23 -1.68 9.34
CA SER A 126 -1.05 -2.37 9.51
C SER A 126 -2.22 -1.55 8.96
N LYS A 127 -2.18 -0.22 9.15
CA LYS A 127 -3.20 0.68 8.59
C LYS A 127 -3.20 0.64 7.06
N ARG A 128 -2.03 0.69 6.41
CA ARG A 128 -1.93 0.61 4.95
C ARG A 128 -2.37 -0.74 4.42
N LEU A 129 -1.94 -1.83 5.03
CA LEU A 129 -2.37 -3.18 4.66
C LEU A 129 -3.90 -3.32 4.71
N PHE A 130 -4.51 -2.88 5.81
CA PHE A 130 -5.96 -2.97 5.97
C PHE A 130 -6.71 -2.08 4.97
N VAL A 131 -6.27 -0.85 4.75
CA VAL A 131 -6.90 0.08 3.79
C VAL A 131 -6.78 -0.43 2.36
N THR A 132 -5.61 -0.93 1.95
CA THR A 132 -5.42 -1.49 0.60
C THR A 132 -6.33 -2.68 0.36
N TYR A 133 -6.39 -3.62 1.31
CA TYR A 133 -7.29 -4.77 1.21
C TYR A 133 -8.76 -4.35 1.19
N LEU A 134 -9.17 -3.43 2.06
CA LEU A 134 -10.54 -2.93 2.14
C LEU A 134 -10.98 -2.25 0.83
N ILE A 135 -10.14 -1.39 0.25
CA ILE A 135 -10.43 -0.74 -1.04
C ILE A 135 -10.58 -1.79 -2.14
N ALA A 136 -9.67 -2.76 -2.22
CA ALA A 136 -9.74 -3.83 -3.20
C ALA A 136 -11.04 -4.66 -3.06
N PHE A 137 -11.38 -5.03 -1.83
CA PHE A 137 -12.60 -5.77 -1.51
C PHE A 137 -13.86 -4.98 -1.92
N LEU A 138 -13.95 -3.70 -1.57
CA LEU A 138 -15.07 -2.84 -1.95
C LEU A 138 -15.17 -2.64 -3.47
N THR A 139 -14.03 -2.48 -4.13
CA THR A 139 -13.94 -2.34 -5.59
C THR A 139 -14.51 -3.58 -6.27
N VAL A 140 -14.03 -4.76 -5.87
CA VAL A 140 -14.48 -6.05 -6.42
C VAL A 140 -15.95 -6.30 -6.12
N SER A 141 -16.40 -6.03 -4.89
CA SER A 141 -17.82 -6.13 -4.49
C SER A 141 -18.72 -5.25 -5.37
N THR A 142 -18.30 -4.01 -5.61
CA THR A 142 -19.02 -3.07 -6.48
C THR A 142 -19.06 -3.57 -7.93
N LEU A 143 -17.92 -4.03 -8.46
CA LEU A 143 -17.84 -4.56 -9.83
C LEU A 143 -18.72 -5.80 -10.03
N LEU A 144 -18.68 -6.77 -9.12
CA LEU A 144 -19.53 -7.96 -9.18
C LEU A 144 -21.02 -7.63 -9.07
N THR A 145 -21.36 -6.59 -8.31
CA THR A 145 -22.74 -6.08 -8.21
C THR A 145 -23.19 -5.47 -9.53
N ILE A 146 -22.35 -4.63 -10.16
CA ILE A 146 -22.64 -4.04 -11.48
C ILE A 146 -22.77 -5.12 -12.56
N LEU A 147 -21.94 -6.17 -12.50
CA LEU A 147 -21.99 -7.28 -13.45
C LEU A 147 -23.16 -8.25 -13.23
N GLY A 148 -23.93 -8.09 -12.14
CA GLY A 148 -25.01 -9.02 -11.79
C GLY A 148 -24.51 -10.44 -11.43
N LYS A 149 -23.24 -10.57 -11.02
CA LYS A 149 -22.61 -11.86 -10.66
C LYS A 149 -22.40 -12.03 -9.15
N ALA A 150 -22.83 -11.07 -8.35
CA ALA A 150 -22.97 -11.23 -6.91
C ALA A 150 -24.43 -11.55 -6.55
N PRO A 151 -24.75 -12.82 -6.19
CA PRO A 151 -26.09 -13.23 -5.78
C PRO A 151 -26.38 -12.79 -4.34
N TRP A 152 -26.38 -11.48 -4.06
CA TRP A 152 -26.59 -10.93 -2.72
C TRP A 152 -27.89 -11.40 -2.07
N ASP A 153 -28.93 -11.57 -2.90
CA ASP A 153 -30.30 -11.90 -2.49
C ASP A 153 -30.53 -13.40 -2.28
N VAL A 154 -29.82 -14.24 -3.03
CA VAL A 154 -30.00 -15.70 -3.00
C VAL A 154 -29.04 -16.36 -2.02
N ASP A 155 -27.75 -16.01 -2.12
CA ASP A 155 -26.72 -16.59 -1.26
C ASP A 155 -25.58 -15.58 -1.05
N THR A 156 -25.71 -14.83 0.05
CA THR A 156 -24.70 -13.87 0.49
C THR A 156 -23.35 -14.54 0.78
N GLN A 157 -23.32 -15.82 1.16
CA GLN A 157 -22.06 -16.53 1.43
C GLN A 157 -21.30 -16.78 0.13
N VAL A 158 -21.99 -17.21 -0.93
CA VAL A 158 -21.38 -17.39 -2.26
C VAL A 158 -20.88 -16.05 -2.82
N ALA A 159 -21.66 -14.98 -2.66
CA ALA A 159 -21.23 -13.65 -3.06
C ALA A 159 -19.93 -13.24 -2.35
N LEU A 160 -19.85 -13.44 -1.03
CA LEU A 160 -18.66 -13.13 -0.24
C LEU A 160 -17.44 -13.96 -0.66
N LYS A 161 -17.62 -15.26 -0.90
CA LYS A 161 -16.55 -16.15 -1.37
C LYS A 161 -15.98 -15.67 -2.71
N ARG A 162 -16.83 -15.27 -3.66
CA ARG A 162 -16.40 -14.71 -4.96
C ARG A 162 -15.61 -13.43 -4.79
N VAL A 163 -16.08 -12.53 -3.94
CA VAL A 163 -15.36 -11.27 -3.65
C VAL A 163 -13.99 -11.58 -3.05
N ILE A 164 -13.88 -12.49 -2.09
CA ILE A 164 -12.60 -12.86 -1.47
C ILE A 164 -11.62 -13.44 -2.51
N LEU A 165 -12.09 -14.33 -3.39
CA LEU A 165 -11.28 -14.94 -4.45
C LEU A 165 -10.70 -13.89 -5.40
N ILE A 166 -11.52 -12.93 -5.86
CA ILE A 166 -11.09 -11.89 -6.80
C ILE A 166 -10.35 -10.75 -6.07
N ALA A 167 -10.61 -10.51 -4.79
CA ALA A 167 -9.89 -9.55 -3.97
C ALA A 167 -8.41 -9.90 -3.81
N LEU A 168 -8.03 -11.18 -3.96
CA LEU A 168 -6.64 -11.61 -3.96
C LEU A 168 -5.83 -10.93 -5.07
N PRO A 169 -6.07 -11.19 -6.37
CA PRO A 169 -5.33 -10.52 -7.44
C PRO A 169 -5.59 -9.00 -7.46
N ALA A 170 -6.80 -8.54 -7.12
CA ALA A 170 -7.13 -7.11 -7.10
C ALA A 170 -6.30 -6.33 -6.06
N SER A 171 -6.13 -6.87 -4.86
CA SER A 171 -5.36 -6.19 -3.81
C SER A 171 -3.86 -6.13 -4.13
N LEU A 172 -3.32 -7.16 -4.78
CA LEU A 172 -1.95 -7.16 -5.29
C LEU A 172 -1.77 -6.09 -6.38
N GLY A 173 -2.74 -5.95 -7.29
CA GLY A 173 -2.75 -4.89 -8.30
C GLY A 173 -2.76 -3.49 -7.70
N GLY A 174 -3.64 -3.26 -6.73
CA GLY A 174 -3.73 -1.99 -6.01
C GLY A 174 -2.43 -1.66 -5.25
N ALA A 175 -1.86 -2.66 -4.56
CA ALA A 175 -0.56 -2.50 -3.90
C ALA A 175 0.57 -2.22 -4.88
N ALA A 176 0.63 -2.92 -6.02
CA ALA A 176 1.68 -2.73 -7.02
C ALA A 176 1.70 -1.29 -7.57
N VAL A 177 0.54 -0.73 -7.90
CA VAL A 177 0.44 0.65 -8.40
C VAL A 177 0.81 1.67 -7.33
N ASP A 178 0.40 1.45 -6.08
CA ASP A 178 0.79 2.30 -4.94
C ASP A 178 2.32 2.28 -4.68
N LEU A 179 2.99 1.18 -5.05
CA LEU A 179 4.44 1.03 -4.88
C LEU A 179 5.26 1.70 -6.00
N LEU A 180 4.70 2.00 -7.18
CA LEU A 180 5.39 2.60 -8.34
C LEU A 180 5.76 4.09 -8.17
N LYS A 181 5.81 4.61 -6.95
CA LYS A 181 6.03 6.03 -6.63
C LYS A 181 7.51 6.40 -6.51
#